data_AF-A0A8R7TRU9-F1
#
_entry.id   AF-A0A8R7TRU9-F1
#
_cell.length_a   1.000
_cell.length_b   1.000
_cell.length_c   1.000
_cell.angle_alpha   90.00
_cell.angle_beta   90.00
_cell.angle_gamma   90.00
#
_symmetry.space_group_name_H-M   'P 1'
#
loop_
_entity.id
_entity.type
_entity.pdbx_description
1 polymer ?
#
loop_
_entity_poly.entity_id
_entity_poly.type
_entity_poly.pdbx_seq_one_letter_code
_entity_poly.pdbx_strand_id
1 'polypeptide(L)'
;MDGDRRRELAAVTGPARAQDSPARRLIAWLQLLFKAFVQRHSWLARWQVAGRPALLLLLAFLVQKNLRRSYLSWHKSRLQRRAAAAVTVQAAFRAMAARRDLLLRRRTRAAVYIQAQWRARRALWSYLAMKRASVICQCAWRQSIARRQLGKLRLANVERERLDEICRLHEMVDVLQQAVEDAEVRVIAEREAAVKAIAEAPPVIKETVVWVEDADKVNSWNAEVDRLKGLLGAEMQATIDAKKALAKAELRNEKLARLLGVQEIKNKTLQDSVKRMEEKASDLEAENRMLRQAVASIPSVKSPSSENHRAHDLQATPLNEKTTNGAVKPVIVDRNGDIHDDDNAELPGSNDAEAEKQQQELLIKCISEDLGFSTGRPIAAYLIYRCLVHWRSFEEDRTTVFDRIIQKISAAIEVCDIYNGTHNWHFLWT
;
A
#
# COMPACT_ATOMS: atom_id res chain seq x y z
N MET A 1 93.31 -89.86 -118.35
CA MET A 1 94.43 -89.34 -119.15
C MET A 1 95.43 -88.82 -118.16
N ASP A 2 96.48 -89.60 -117.99
CA ASP A 2 97.60 -89.43 -117.06
C ASP A 2 98.45 -88.20 -117.34
N GLY A 3 99.27 -87.85 -116.34
CA GLY A 3 100.45 -87.00 -116.47
C GLY A 3 100.21 -85.57 -115.99
N ASP A 4 101.01 -84.97 -115.12
CA ASP A 4 102.41 -85.28 -114.89
C ASP A 4 102.91 -84.74 -113.54
N ARG A 5 103.81 -85.52 -112.97
CA ARG A 5 104.63 -85.17 -111.80
C ARG A 5 105.82 -84.35 -112.29
N ARG A 6 106.22 -83.34 -111.49
CA ARG A 6 107.60 -82.99 -111.04
C ARG A 6 107.62 -81.48 -110.72
N ARG A 7 107.65 -81.10 -109.44
CA ARG A 7 108.84 -80.99 -108.55
C ARG A 7 109.87 -80.00 -109.10
N GLU A 8 109.90 -78.81 -108.53
CA GLU A 8 111.10 -78.11 -108.01
C GLU A 8 110.59 -77.24 -106.83
N LEU A 9 110.85 -77.58 -105.57
CA LEU A 9 112.07 -77.39 -104.76
C LEU A 9 111.87 -76.25 -103.74
N ALA A 10 111.92 -76.64 -102.46
CA ALA A 10 112.32 -75.86 -101.27
C ALA A 10 111.65 -74.48 -101.01
N ALA A 11 110.73 -74.33 -100.05
CA ALA A 11 111.01 -74.11 -98.61
C ALA A 11 112.05 -72.99 -98.38
N VAL A 12 111.73 -71.85 -97.74
CA VAL A 12 111.77 -71.69 -96.27
C VAL A 12 111.23 -70.28 -95.84
N THR A 13 110.25 -70.27 -94.91
CA THR A 13 109.83 -69.28 -93.86
C THR A 13 109.53 -67.80 -94.25
N GLY A 14 108.44 -67.09 -93.90
CA GLY A 14 107.34 -67.09 -92.90
C GLY A 14 106.98 -65.60 -92.60
N PRO A 15 105.97 -65.19 -91.77
CA PRO A 15 104.71 -65.80 -91.34
C PRO A 15 103.45 -64.90 -91.61
N ALA A 16 102.29 -65.46 -91.24
CA ALA A 16 100.92 -65.03 -91.52
C ALA A 16 100.42 -63.70 -90.91
N ARG A 17 99.43 -63.06 -91.56
CA ARG A 17 98.53 -62.05 -90.97
C ARG A 17 97.05 -62.32 -91.32
N ALA A 18 96.23 -62.22 -90.28
CA ALA A 18 94.87 -62.71 -90.14
C ALA A 18 93.79 -61.87 -90.85
N GLN A 19 92.69 -62.53 -91.20
CA GLN A 19 91.45 -61.96 -91.72
C GLN A 19 90.58 -61.38 -90.58
N ASP A 20 90.21 -60.10 -90.68
CA ASP A 20 89.31 -59.41 -89.75
C ASP A 20 87.83 -59.58 -90.13
N SER A 21 87.02 -60.17 -89.24
CA SER A 21 85.57 -60.35 -89.44
C SER A 21 84.76 -59.06 -89.16
N PRO A 22 83.70 -58.76 -89.94
CA PRO A 22 82.88 -57.53 -89.81
C PRO A 22 82.17 -57.37 -88.44
N ALA A 23 81.88 -58.46 -87.73
CA ALA A 23 81.27 -58.42 -86.39
C ALA A 23 82.14 -57.68 -85.35
N ARG A 24 83.47 -57.79 -85.46
CA ARG A 24 84.40 -57.10 -84.55
C ARG A 24 84.39 -55.57 -84.75
N ARG A 25 84.19 -55.11 -85.99
CA ARG A 25 84.08 -53.68 -86.30
C ARG A 25 82.81 -53.07 -85.70
N LEU A 26 81.69 -53.81 -85.75
CA LEU A 26 80.42 -53.34 -85.23
C LEU A 26 80.43 -53.25 -83.68
N ILE A 27 81.05 -54.22 -83.01
CA ILE A 27 81.28 -54.17 -81.55
C ILE A 27 82.21 -53.01 -81.18
N ALA A 28 83.29 -52.77 -81.94
CA ALA A 28 84.19 -51.65 -81.70
C ALA A 28 83.49 -50.29 -81.87
N TRP A 29 82.63 -50.15 -82.90
CA TRP A 29 81.81 -48.96 -83.11
C TRP A 29 80.82 -48.72 -81.98
N LEU A 30 80.12 -49.76 -81.52
CA LEU A 30 79.20 -49.65 -80.38
C LEU A 30 79.92 -49.27 -79.09
N GLN A 31 81.11 -49.81 -78.85
CA GLN A 31 81.94 -49.44 -77.69
C GLN A 31 82.42 -47.99 -77.76
N LEU A 32 82.77 -47.49 -78.95
CA LEU A 32 83.14 -46.09 -79.17
C LEU A 32 81.95 -45.16 -78.93
N LEU A 33 80.77 -45.52 -79.42
CA LEU A 33 79.54 -44.74 -79.25
C LEU A 33 79.12 -44.71 -77.78
N PHE A 34 79.23 -45.84 -77.08
CA PHE A 34 78.98 -45.91 -75.64
C PHE A 34 80.01 -45.11 -74.84
N LYS A 35 81.31 -45.17 -75.17
CA LYS A 35 82.34 -44.31 -74.55
C LYS A 35 82.06 -42.84 -74.79
N ALA A 36 81.74 -42.44 -76.02
CA ALA A 36 81.40 -41.05 -76.35
C ALA A 36 80.14 -40.57 -75.61
N PHE A 37 79.13 -41.43 -75.49
CA PHE A 37 77.90 -41.15 -74.75
C PHE A 37 78.18 -40.98 -73.25
N VAL A 38 78.93 -41.89 -72.64
CA VAL A 38 79.34 -41.80 -71.22
C VAL A 38 80.21 -40.57 -70.99
N GLN A 39 81.13 -40.24 -71.90
CA GLN A 39 82.01 -39.08 -71.77
C GLN A 39 81.24 -37.75 -71.89
N ARG A 40 80.25 -37.68 -72.80
CA ARG A 40 79.35 -36.53 -72.97
C ARG A 40 78.35 -36.35 -71.82
N HIS A 41 77.89 -37.44 -71.20
CA HIS A 41 76.99 -37.39 -70.03
C HIS A 41 77.73 -37.43 -68.67
N SER A 42 79.04 -37.69 -68.63
CA SER A 42 79.84 -37.67 -67.39
C SER A 42 79.88 -36.30 -66.70
N TRP A 43 79.67 -35.22 -67.46
CA TRP A 43 79.56 -33.86 -66.94
C TRP A 43 78.26 -33.66 -66.14
N LEU A 44 77.17 -34.30 -66.55
CA LEU A 44 75.90 -34.31 -65.80
C LEU A 44 76.02 -35.10 -64.49
N ALA A 45 76.79 -36.18 -64.46
CA ALA A 45 77.08 -36.94 -63.24
C ALA A 45 77.95 -36.13 -62.25
N ARG A 46 78.93 -35.34 -62.73
CA ARG A 46 79.71 -34.41 -61.89
C ARG A 46 78.86 -33.26 -61.33
N TRP A 47 77.88 -32.79 -62.09
CA TRP A 47 76.86 -31.83 -61.61
C TRP A 47 75.94 -32.43 -60.53
N GLN A 48 75.64 -33.73 -60.60
CA GLN A 48 74.83 -34.42 -59.58
C GLN A 48 75.51 -34.51 -58.21
N VAL A 49 76.84 -34.49 -58.12
CA VAL A 49 77.55 -34.64 -56.82
C VAL A 49 77.76 -33.30 -56.12
N ALA A 50 78.13 -32.24 -56.86
CA ALA A 50 78.43 -30.94 -56.26
C ALA A 50 77.23 -29.95 -56.24
N GLY A 51 76.37 -30.00 -57.26
CA GLY A 51 75.26 -29.04 -57.40
C GLY A 51 74.00 -29.43 -56.62
N ARG A 52 73.71 -30.73 -56.46
CA ARG A 52 72.53 -31.22 -55.71
C ARG A 52 72.50 -30.80 -54.23
N PRO A 53 73.55 -30.97 -53.43
CA PRO A 53 73.50 -30.55 -52.02
C PRO A 53 73.32 -29.03 -51.89
N ALA A 54 73.96 -28.23 -52.76
CA ALA A 54 73.78 -26.78 -52.79
C ALA A 54 72.34 -26.37 -53.17
N LEU A 55 71.73 -27.04 -54.15
CA LEU A 55 70.32 -26.82 -54.52
C LEU A 55 69.36 -27.25 -53.40
N LEU A 56 69.62 -28.37 -52.72
CA LEU A 56 68.80 -28.81 -51.58
C LEU A 56 68.88 -27.84 -50.40
N LEU A 57 70.07 -27.30 -50.10
CA LEU A 57 70.23 -26.27 -49.07
C LEU A 57 69.54 -24.96 -49.47
N LEU A 58 69.62 -24.56 -50.74
CA LEU A 58 68.96 -23.36 -51.24
C LEU A 58 67.43 -23.51 -51.25
N LEU A 59 66.92 -24.68 -51.63
CA LEU A 59 65.50 -25.02 -51.52
C LEU A 59 65.05 -25.06 -50.06
N ALA A 60 65.81 -25.69 -49.16
CA ALA A 60 65.51 -25.71 -47.74
C ALA A 60 65.48 -24.30 -47.14
N PHE A 61 66.44 -23.43 -47.51
CA PHE A 61 66.47 -22.03 -47.10
C PHE A 61 65.28 -21.24 -47.64
N LEU A 62 64.91 -21.41 -48.91
CA LEU A 62 63.73 -20.77 -49.51
C LEU A 62 62.44 -21.23 -48.85
N VAL A 63 62.30 -22.53 -48.59
CA VAL A 63 61.16 -23.12 -47.89
C VAL A 63 61.07 -22.58 -46.47
N GLN A 64 62.16 -22.57 -45.70
CA GLN A 64 62.21 -22.01 -44.35
C GLN A 64 61.89 -20.50 -44.34
N LYS A 65 62.43 -19.73 -45.29
CA LYS A 65 62.16 -18.29 -45.42
C LYS A 65 60.69 -18.01 -45.75
N ASN A 66 60.11 -18.79 -46.66
CA ASN A 66 58.70 -18.66 -47.03
C ASN A 66 57.77 -19.11 -45.89
N LEU A 67 58.08 -20.21 -45.20
CA LEU A 67 57.35 -20.65 -44.01
C LEU A 67 57.39 -19.61 -42.89
N ARG A 68 58.57 -19.04 -42.59
CA ARG A 68 58.70 -17.97 -41.58
C ARG A 68 57.90 -16.72 -41.97
N ARG A 69 57.95 -16.31 -43.24
CA ARG A 69 57.16 -15.17 -43.75
C ARG A 69 55.66 -15.44 -43.67
N SER A 70 55.21 -16.61 -44.10
CA SER A 70 53.80 -17.02 -44.02
C SER A 70 53.33 -17.12 -42.57
N TYR A 71 54.13 -17.67 -41.67
CA TYR A 71 53.82 -17.75 -40.24
C TYR A 71 53.74 -16.36 -39.60
N LEU A 72 54.70 -15.46 -39.86
CA LEU A 72 54.69 -14.09 -39.35
C LEU A 72 53.50 -13.29 -39.90
N SER A 73 53.16 -13.46 -41.19
CA SER A 73 51.98 -12.87 -41.81
C SER A 73 50.70 -13.38 -41.14
N TRP A 74 50.54 -14.72 -41.02
CA TRP A 74 49.41 -15.33 -40.34
C TRP A 74 49.29 -14.88 -38.88
N HIS A 75 50.39 -14.82 -38.13
CA HIS A 75 50.42 -14.38 -36.75
C HIS A 75 50.01 -12.91 -36.61
N LYS A 76 50.53 -12.03 -37.47
CA LYS A 76 50.12 -10.61 -37.54
C LYS A 76 48.64 -10.47 -37.87
N SER A 77 48.14 -11.17 -38.89
CA SER A 77 46.72 -11.14 -39.26
C SER A 77 45.81 -11.72 -38.17
N ARG A 78 46.26 -12.76 -37.44
CA ARG A 78 45.54 -13.31 -36.28
C ARG A 78 45.48 -12.31 -35.13
N LEU A 79 46.58 -11.63 -34.82
CA LEU A 79 46.62 -10.60 -33.78
C LEU A 79 45.77 -9.39 -34.16
N GLN A 80 45.82 -8.93 -35.41
CA GLN A 80 44.98 -7.86 -35.93
C GLN A 80 43.49 -8.20 -35.85
N ARG A 81 43.08 -9.42 -36.20
CA ARG A 81 41.69 -9.87 -36.05
C ARG A 81 41.23 -9.85 -34.59
N ARG A 82 42.09 -10.29 -33.65
CA ARG A 82 41.79 -10.22 -32.21
C ARG A 82 41.72 -8.79 -31.71
N ALA A 83 42.64 -7.93 -32.12
CA ALA A 83 42.64 -6.52 -31.75
C ALA A 83 41.40 -5.80 -32.29
N ALA A 84 41.03 -6.04 -33.55
CA ALA A 84 39.81 -5.52 -34.15
C ALA A 84 38.55 -5.99 -33.39
N ALA A 85 38.46 -7.28 -33.07
CA ALA A 85 37.36 -7.82 -32.26
C ALA A 85 37.33 -7.23 -30.84
N ALA A 86 38.48 -7.00 -30.21
CA ALA A 86 38.55 -6.34 -28.91
C ALA A 86 38.04 -4.90 -28.99
N VAL A 87 38.42 -4.15 -30.03
CA VAL A 87 37.96 -2.76 -30.25
C VAL A 87 36.45 -2.70 -30.47
N THR A 88 35.87 -3.62 -31.25
CA THR A 88 34.41 -3.65 -31.46
C THR A 88 33.66 -3.95 -30.16
N VAL A 89 34.13 -4.91 -29.37
CA VAL A 89 33.54 -5.22 -28.05
C VAL A 89 33.69 -4.03 -27.10
N GLN A 90 34.87 -3.42 -27.01
CA GLN A 90 35.09 -2.24 -26.17
C GLN A 90 34.22 -1.05 -26.60
N ALA A 91 34.05 -0.80 -27.90
CA ALA A 91 33.16 0.24 -28.41
C ALA A 91 31.69 -0.05 -28.04
N ALA A 92 31.25 -1.31 -28.13
CA ALA A 92 29.92 -1.72 -27.69
C ALA A 92 29.71 -1.49 -26.19
N PHE A 93 30.68 -1.84 -25.34
CA PHE A 93 30.61 -1.58 -23.90
C PHE A 93 30.53 -0.08 -23.58
N ARG A 94 31.33 0.76 -24.24
CA ARG A 94 31.25 2.23 -24.09
C ARG A 94 29.88 2.77 -24.51
N ALA A 95 29.34 2.27 -25.63
CA ALA A 95 28.00 2.65 -26.10
C ALA A 95 26.90 2.19 -25.13
N MET A 96 27.00 0.99 -24.55
CA MET A 96 26.07 0.50 -23.54
C MET A 96 26.11 1.36 -22.27
N ALA A 97 27.29 1.74 -21.79
CA ALA A 97 27.45 2.64 -20.65
C ALA A 97 26.78 4.01 -20.93
N ALA A 98 27.05 4.62 -22.09
CA ALA A 98 26.44 5.89 -22.48
C ALA A 98 24.90 5.81 -22.57
N ARG A 99 24.36 4.70 -23.10
CA ARG A 99 22.90 4.47 -23.14
C ARG A 99 22.31 4.33 -21.74
N ARG A 100 22.98 3.65 -20.82
CA ARG A 100 22.56 3.51 -19.42
C ARG A 100 22.54 4.87 -18.73
N ASP A 101 23.57 5.69 -18.91
CA ASP A 101 23.62 7.04 -18.35
C ASP A 101 22.52 7.94 -18.91
N LEU A 102 22.26 7.87 -20.22
CA LEU A 102 21.15 8.62 -20.83
C LEU A 102 19.80 8.19 -20.27
N LEU A 103 19.57 6.88 -20.10
CA LEU A 103 18.34 6.36 -19.52
C LEU A 103 18.15 6.85 -18.08
N LEU A 104 19.22 6.82 -17.27
CA LEU A 104 19.21 7.36 -15.91
C LEU A 104 18.87 8.85 -15.91
N ARG A 105 19.50 9.65 -16.78
CA ARG A 105 19.20 11.09 -16.92
C ARG A 105 17.75 11.35 -17.35
N ARG A 106 17.17 10.51 -18.22
CA ARG A 106 15.75 10.62 -18.60
C ARG A 106 14.84 10.28 -17.43
N ARG A 107 15.14 9.21 -16.67
CA ARG A 107 14.39 8.83 -15.47
C ARG A 107 14.45 9.89 -14.39
N THR A 108 15.63 10.47 -14.11
CA THR A 108 15.77 11.54 -13.12
C THR A 108 15.02 12.80 -13.54
N ARG A 109 15.10 13.21 -14.82
CA ARG A 109 14.30 14.33 -15.33
C ARG A 109 12.80 14.10 -15.19
N ALA A 110 12.31 12.92 -15.54
CA ALA A 110 10.90 12.57 -15.37
C ALA A 110 10.48 12.58 -13.90
N ALA A 111 11.30 12.01 -13.01
CA ALA A 111 11.06 12.02 -11.57
C ALA A 111 11.02 13.46 -11.02
N VAL A 112 11.99 14.30 -11.38
CA VAL A 112 12.03 15.72 -10.97
C VAL A 112 10.80 16.47 -11.46
N TYR A 113 10.37 16.24 -12.71
CA TYR A 113 9.16 16.85 -13.26
C TYR A 113 7.90 16.46 -12.48
N ILE A 114 7.70 15.16 -12.24
CA ILE A 114 6.55 14.64 -11.48
C ILE A 114 6.57 15.19 -10.04
N GLN A 115 7.72 15.14 -9.37
CA GLN A 115 7.86 15.66 -8.02
C GLN A 115 7.62 17.17 -7.95
N ALA A 116 8.09 17.95 -8.92
CA ALA A 116 7.85 19.39 -8.99
C ALA A 116 6.35 19.69 -9.18
N GLN A 117 5.68 18.98 -10.09
CA GLN A 117 4.22 19.11 -10.29
C GLN A 117 3.44 18.77 -9.03
N TRP A 118 3.79 17.67 -8.35
CA TRP A 118 3.16 17.29 -7.10
C TRP A 118 3.36 18.35 -6.00
N ARG A 119 4.60 18.85 -5.82
CA ARG A 119 4.90 19.91 -4.84
C ARG A 119 4.11 21.18 -5.13
N ALA A 120 4.04 21.60 -6.40
CA ALA A 120 3.27 22.77 -6.83
C ALA A 120 1.77 22.58 -6.57
N ARG A 121 1.20 21.42 -6.94
CA ARG A 121 -0.22 21.13 -6.75
C ARG A 121 -0.57 21.04 -5.26
N ARG A 122 0.29 20.43 -4.44
CA ARG A 122 0.11 20.39 -2.98
C ARG A 122 0.08 21.79 -2.37
N ALA A 123 1.03 22.66 -2.74
CA ALA A 123 1.07 24.04 -2.26
C ALA A 123 -0.19 24.83 -2.68
N LEU A 124 -0.63 24.67 -3.93
CA LEU A 124 -1.86 25.28 -4.43
C LEU A 124 -3.09 24.81 -3.66
N TRP A 125 -3.20 23.51 -3.38
CA TRP A 125 -4.30 22.96 -2.57
C TRP A 125 -4.30 23.54 -1.16
N SER A 126 -3.15 23.60 -0.48
CA SER A 126 -3.05 24.21 0.85
C SER A 126 -3.46 25.69 0.83
N TYR A 127 -3.02 26.46 -0.17
CA TYR A 127 -3.41 27.85 -0.34
C TYR A 127 -4.92 28.02 -0.57
N LEU A 128 -5.50 27.25 -1.49
CA LEU A 128 -6.92 27.32 -1.80
C LEU A 128 -7.80 26.88 -0.61
N ALA A 129 -7.38 25.85 0.13
CA ALA A 129 -8.05 25.43 1.35
C ALA A 129 -8.06 26.54 2.40
N MET A 130 -6.90 27.15 2.66
CA MET A 130 -6.78 28.27 3.60
C MET A 130 -7.62 29.48 3.14
N LYS A 131 -7.58 29.82 1.85
CA LYS A 131 -8.37 30.92 1.29
C LYS A 131 -9.87 30.67 1.48
N ARG A 132 -10.35 29.46 1.20
CA ARG A 132 -11.76 29.07 1.41
C ARG A 132 -12.14 29.17 2.88
N ALA A 133 -11.33 28.62 3.79
CA ALA A 133 -11.57 28.69 5.22
C ALA A 133 -11.63 30.15 5.72
N SER A 134 -10.69 30.98 5.28
CA SER A 134 -10.66 32.42 5.61
C SER A 134 -11.95 33.14 5.19
N VAL A 135 -12.41 32.91 3.95
CA VAL A 135 -13.66 33.51 3.47
C VAL A 135 -14.87 33.02 4.28
N ILE A 136 -14.95 31.73 4.61
CA ILE A 136 -16.03 31.19 5.45
C ILE A 136 -16.03 31.85 6.84
N CYS A 137 -14.86 31.94 7.48
CA CYS A 137 -14.72 32.60 8.78
C CYS A 137 -15.11 34.08 8.72
N GLN A 138 -14.67 34.80 7.68
CA GLN A 138 -15.04 36.21 7.47
C GLN A 138 -16.54 36.39 7.27
N CYS A 139 -17.17 35.53 6.47
CA CYS A 139 -18.61 35.56 6.24
C CYS A 139 -19.39 35.27 7.54
N ALA A 140 -18.99 34.24 8.29
CA ALA A 140 -19.61 33.89 9.57
C ALA A 140 -19.46 35.03 10.59
N TRP A 141 -18.28 35.65 10.66
CA TRP A 141 -18.03 36.82 11.52
C TRP A 141 -18.94 38.00 11.16
N ARG A 142 -19.00 38.38 9.88
CA ARG A 142 -19.88 39.45 9.39
C ARG A 142 -21.35 39.17 9.70
N GLN A 143 -21.79 37.93 9.49
CA GLN A 143 -23.16 37.51 9.80
C GLN A 143 -23.45 37.58 11.31
N SER A 144 -22.50 37.18 12.16
CA SER A 144 -22.63 37.26 13.62
C SER A 144 -22.79 38.70 14.09
N ILE A 145 -21.98 39.63 13.56
CA ILE A 145 -22.12 41.06 13.84
C ILE A 145 -23.50 41.57 13.41
N ALA A 146 -23.93 41.27 12.19
CA ALA A 146 -25.25 41.70 11.69
C ALA A 146 -26.40 41.16 12.56
N ARG A 147 -26.34 39.89 12.98
CA ARG A 147 -27.32 39.29 13.90
C ARG A 147 -27.34 39.98 15.26
N ARG A 148 -26.18 40.33 15.82
CA ARG A 148 -26.10 41.10 17.08
C ARG A 148 -26.71 42.49 16.93
N GLN A 149 -26.43 43.19 15.82
CA GLN A 149 -27.00 44.51 15.55
C GLN A 149 -28.53 44.43 15.41
N LEU A 150 -29.03 43.45 14.65
CA LEU A 150 -30.47 43.20 14.51
C LEU A 150 -31.13 42.88 15.87
N GLY A 151 -30.48 42.08 16.71
CA GLY A 151 -30.95 41.76 18.06
C GLY A 151 -31.09 43.00 18.94
N LYS A 152 -30.10 43.91 18.91
CA LYS A 152 -30.17 45.19 19.63
C LYS A 152 -31.32 46.07 19.14
N LEU A 153 -31.51 46.18 17.83
CA LEU A 153 -32.60 46.96 17.25
C LEU A 153 -33.98 46.38 17.60
N ARG A 154 -34.12 45.05 17.58
CA ARG A 154 -35.36 44.37 17.99
C ARG A 154 -35.66 44.59 19.47
N LEU A 155 -34.67 44.47 20.35
CA LEU A 155 -34.86 44.73 21.77
C LEU A 155 -35.30 46.18 22.01
N ALA A 156 -34.62 47.15 21.39
CA ALA A 156 -34.97 48.55 21.49
C ALA A 156 -36.38 48.86 20.96
N ASN A 157 -36.83 48.17 19.90
CA ASN A 157 -38.21 48.31 19.41
C ASN A 157 -39.22 47.72 20.39
N VAL A 158 -38.97 46.54 20.97
CA VAL A 158 -39.85 45.93 21.98
C VAL A 158 -39.92 46.80 23.24
N GLU A 159 -38.80 47.39 23.66
CA GLU A 159 -38.78 48.33 24.79
C GLU A 159 -39.60 49.59 24.48
N ARG A 160 -39.51 50.15 23.27
CA ARG A 160 -40.37 51.27 22.83
C ARG A 160 -41.84 50.89 22.83
N GLU A 161 -42.21 49.77 22.23
CA GLU A 161 -43.60 49.29 22.21
C GLU A 161 -44.14 49.07 23.63
N ARG A 162 -43.32 48.58 24.56
CA ARG A 162 -43.69 48.46 25.98
C ARG A 162 -43.90 49.81 26.65
N LEU A 163 -43.03 50.79 26.39
CA LEU A 163 -43.19 52.14 26.92
C LEU A 163 -44.46 52.80 26.38
N ASP A 164 -44.71 52.69 25.07
CA ASP A 164 -45.93 53.18 24.43
C ASP A 164 -47.18 52.54 25.05
N GLU A 165 -47.14 51.23 25.33
CA GLU A 165 -48.23 50.54 26.02
C GLU A 165 -48.42 51.01 27.47
N ILE A 166 -47.34 51.22 28.22
CA ILE A 166 -47.41 51.77 29.57
C ILE A 166 -48.04 53.17 29.56
N CYS A 167 -47.68 54.02 28.58
CA CYS A 167 -48.30 55.34 28.41
C CYS A 167 -49.81 55.21 28.11
N ARG A 168 -50.20 54.33 27.18
CA ARG A 168 -51.62 54.06 26.87
C ARG A 168 -52.41 53.57 28.08
N LEU A 169 -51.81 52.67 28.88
CA LEU A 169 -52.44 52.17 30.10
C LEU A 169 -52.56 53.26 31.17
N HIS A 170 -51.55 54.13 31.32
CA HIS A 170 -51.65 55.28 32.22
C HIS A 170 -52.77 56.24 31.78
N GLU A 171 -52.83 56.59 30.49
CA GLU A 171 -53.91 57.43 29.95
C GLU A 171 -55.30 56.81 30.22
N MET A 172 -55.45 55.49 30.06
CA MET A 172 -56.70 54.80 30.37
C MET A 172 -57.03 54.83 31.88
N VAL A 173 -56.03 54.65 32.74
CA VAL A 173 -56.20 54.73 34.20
C VAL A 173 -56.61 56.14 34.62
N ASP A 174 -56.00 57.18 34.07
CA ASP A 174 -56.36 58.58 34.36
C ASP A 174 -57.81 58.88 33.95
N VAL A 175 -58.24 58.40 32.76
CA VAL A 175 -59.63 58.53 32.30
C VAL A 175 -60.60 57.79 33.23
N LEU A 176 -60.26 56.57 33.66
CA LEU A 176 -61.11 55.80 34.58
C LEU A 176 -61.14 56.43 35.98
N GLN A 177 -60.03 56.97 36.48
CA GLN A 177 -59.99 57.72 37.73
C GLN A 177 -60.89 58.94 37.66
N GLN A 178 -60.80 59.73 36.59
CA GLN A 178 -61.71 60.88 36.40
C GLN A 178 -63.18 60.44 36.37
N ALA A 179 -63.50 59.33 35.71
CA ALA A 179 -64.88 58.80 35.67
C ALA A 179 -65.38 58.32 37.05
N VAL A 180 -64.50 57.74 37.87
CA VAL A 180 -64.81 57.35 39.25
C VAL A 180 -65.03 58.59 40.11
N GLU A 181 -64.14 59.58 40.05
CA GLU A 181 -64.30 60.85 40.77
C GLU A 181 -65.61 61.56 40.38
N ASP A 182 -65.92 61.64 39.08
CA ASP A 182 -67.17 62.20 38.59
C ASP A 182 -68.40 61.41 39.09
N ALA A 183 -68.31 60.09 39.18
CA ALA A 183 -69.38 59.24 39.70
C ALA A 183 -69.55 59.37 41.22
N GLU A 184 -68.45 59.48 41.98
CA GLU A 184 -68.47 59.75 43.41
C GLU A 184 -69.13 61.09 43.71
N VAL A 185 -68.80 62.14 42.95
CA VAL A 185 -69.48 63.44 43.05
C VAL A 185 -70.98 63.31 42.79
N ARG A 186 -71.39 62.52 41.79
CA ARG A 186 -72.82 62.25 41.52
C ARG A 186 -73.50 61.50 42.67
N VAL A 187 -72.85 60.47 43.23
CA VAL A 187 -73.39 59.71 44.38
C VAL A 187 -73.52 60.59 45.61
N ILE A 188 -72.55 61.47 45.88
CA ILE A 188 -72.63 62.44 46.98
C ILE A 188 -73.83 63.37 46.75
N ALA A 189 -74.01 63.91 45.54
CA ALA A 189 -75.15 64.76 45.21
C ALA A 189 -76.49 64.02 45.38
N GLU A 190 -76.59 62.76 44.96
CA GLU A 190 -77.77 61.92 45.16
C GLU A 190 -78.02 61.64 46.65
N ARG A 191 -76.98 61.37 47.44
CA ARG A 191 -77.09 61.16 48.90
C ARG A 191 -77.54 62.43 49.60
N GLU A 192 -77.00 63.59 49.24
CA GLU A 192 -77.44 64.88 49.80
C GLU A 192 -78.90 65.18 49.44
N ALA A 193 -79.33 64.87 48.21
CA ALA A 193 -80.72 64.96 47.80
C ALA A 193 -81.63 63.99 48.58
N ALA A 194 -81.18 62.74 48.77
CA ALA A 194 -81.90 61.74 49.55
C ALA A 194 -81.99 62.12 51.04
N VAL A 195 -80.92 62.67 51.64
CA VAL A 195 -80.92 63.16 53.02
C VAL A 195 -81.85 64.35 53.17
N LYS A 196 -81.89 65.27 52.20
CA LYS A 196 -82.90 66.35 52.16
C LYS A 196 -84.33 65.78 52.10
N ALA A 197 -84.56 64.77 51.27
CA ALA A 197 -85.86 64.09 51.19
C ALA A 197 -86.23 63.29 52.46
N ILE A 198 -85.26 62.71 53.16
CA ILE A 198 -85.45 62.01 54.44
C ILE A 198 -85.71 63.00 55.57
N ALA A 199 -85.07 64.16 55.58
CA ALA A 199 -85.35 65.23 56.55
C ALA A 199 -86.77 65.80 56.41
N GLU A 200 -87.37 65.71 55.21
CA GLU A 200 -88.77 66.07 54.96
C GLU A 200 -89.78 64.96 55.33
N ALA A 201 -89.34 63.75 55.70
CA ALA A 201 -90.20 62.63 56.08
C ALA A 201 -90.21 62.38 57.61
N PRO A 202 -91.38 62.14 58.25
CA PRO A 202 -91.47 61.95 59.69
C PRO A 202 -90.81 60.62 60.16
N PRO A 203 -90.14 60.61 61.34
CA PRO A 203 -89.24 59.52 61.73
C PRO A 203 -90.01 58.36 62.37
N VAL A 204 -89.78 57.13 61.88
CA VAL A 204 -90.14 55.89 62.58
C VAL A 204 -88.88 55.02 62.68
N ILE A 205 -88.29 55.03 63.89
CA ILE A 205 -87.17 54.19 64.29
C ILE A 205 -87.69 52.79 64.62
N LYS A 206 -87.06 51.75 64.04
CA LYS A 206 -87.00 50.40 64.65
C LYS A 206 -85.61 49.81 64.38
N GLU A 207 -84.72 49.97 65.36
CA GLU A 207 -83.41 49.34 65.42
C GLU A 207 -83.59 47.95 66.05
N THR A 208 -83.52 46.91 65.23
CA THR A 208 -83.46 45.51 65.69
C THR A 208 -82.00 45.11 65.83
N VAL A 209 -81.55 44.95 67.09
CA VAL A 209 -80.27 44.33 67.46
C VAL A 209 -80.31 42.85 67.06
N VAL A 210 -79.51 42.48 66.06
CA VAL A 210 -79.33 41.09 65.61
C VAL A 210 -78.08 40.49 66.29
N TRP A 211 -78.24 39.27 66.78
CA TRP A 211 -77.26 38.52 67.57
C TRP A 211 -76.08 38.02 66.74
N VAL A 212 -74.91 38.04 67.37
CA VAL A 212 -73.60 37.67 66.85
C VAL A 212 -73.55 36.16 66.53
N GLU A 213 -73.86 35.80 65.28
CA GLU A 213 -73.47 34.51 64.66
C GLU A 213 -72.23 34.65 63.76
N ASP A 214 -71.71 35.87 63.60
CA ASP A 214 -70.65 36.17 62.64
C ASP A 214 -69.25 35.80 63.15
N ALA A 215 -69.04 35.72 64.46
CA ALA A 215 -67.71 35.43 65.02
C ALA A 215 -67.24 34.00 64.70
N ASP A 216 -68.12 32.99 64.82
CA ASP A 216 -67.76 31.60 64.54
C ASP A 216 -67.60 31.33 63.03
N LYS A 217 -68.42 31.99 62.18
CA LYS A 217 -68.26 31.94 60.72
C LYS A 217 -66.98 32.63 60.27
N VAL A 218 -66.63 33.78 60.86
CA VAL A 218 -65.37 34.49 60.59
C VAL A 218 -64.18 33.63 61.02
N ASN A 219 -64.23 32.97 62.17
CA ASN A 219 -63.19 32.04 62.62
C ASN A 219 -63.07 30.83 61.68
N SER A 220 -64.19 30.27 61.21
CA SER A 220 -64.20 29.18 60.22
C SER A 220 -63.65 29.60 58.87
N TRP A 221 -63.97 30.80 58.38
CA TRP A 221 -63.43 31.33 57.13
C TRP A 221 -61.95 31.68 57.26
N ASN A 222 -61.50 32.21 58.40
CA ASN A 222 -60.07 32.42 58.66
C ASN A 222 -59.30 31.10 58.66
N ALA A 223 -59.83 30.05 59.30
CA ALA A 223 -59.21 28.73 59.29
C ALA A 223 -59.10 28.15 57.86
N GLU A 224 -60.13 28.34 57.03
CA GLU A 224 -60.12 27.92 55.63
C GLU A 224 -59.15 28.75 54.78
N VAL A 225 -59.05 30.06 55.01
CA VAL A 225 -58.07 30.94 54.37
C VAL A 225 -56.63 30.52 54.72
N ASP A 226 -56.37 30.19 55.98
CA ASP A 226 -55.06 29.71 56.42
C ASP A 226 -54.72 28.33 55.85
N ARG A 227 -55.72 27.44 55.74
CA ARG A 227 -55.59 26.15 55.04
C ARG A 227 -55.27 26.32 53.56
N LEU A 228 -55.98 27.23 52.87
CA LEU A 228 -55.77 27.54 51.45
C LEU A 228 -54.41 28.21 51.22
N LYS A 229 -53.97 29.11 52.10
CA LYS A 229 -52.61 29.68 52.07
C LYS A 229 -51.55 28.60 52.22
N GLY A 230 -51.76 27.64 53.13
CA GLY A 230 -50.86 26.50 53.31
C GLY A 230 -50.76 25.62 52.07
N LEU A 231 -51.90 25.27 51.44
CA LEU A 231 -51.93 24.51 50.20
C LEU A 231 -51.28 25.26 49.03
N LEU A 232 -51.55 26.56 48.89
CA LEU A 232 -50.94 27.40 47.86
C LEU A 232 -49.42 27.49 48.04
N GLY A 233 -48.93 27.60 49.27
CA GLY A 233 -47.51 27.58 49.59
C GLY A 233 -46.84 26.24 49.27
N ALA A 234 -47.50 25.12 49.57
CA ALA A 234 -47.00 23.78 49.23
C ALA A 234 -46.94 23.56 47.71
N GLU A 235 -47.96 24.01 46.96
CA GLU A 235 -47.98 23.94 45.50
C GLU A 235 -46.89 24.81 44.88
N MET A 236 -46.73 26.06 45.33
CA MET A 236 -45.63 26.93 44.91
C MET A 236 -44.25 26.31 45.19
N GLN A 237 -44.07 25.68 46.34
CA GLN A 237 -42.81 25.00 46.66
C GLN A 237 -42.57 23.79 45.74
N ALA A 238 -43.61 22.99 45.47
CA ALA A 238 -43.55 21.87 44.54
C ALA A 238 -43.22 22.32 43.10
N THR A 239 -43.80 23.43 42.63
CA THR A 239 -43.50 23.98 41.30
C THR A 239 -42.07 24.54 41.21
N ILE A 240 -41.56 25.15 42.29
CA ILE A 240 -40.16 25.59 42.37
C ILE A 240 -39.20 24.39 42.31
N ASP A 241 -39.47 23.32 43.06
CA ASP A 241 -38.61 22.15 43.07
C ASP A 241 -38.69 21.35 41.76
N ALA A 242 -39.87 21.29 41.13
CA ALA A 242 -40.03 20.78 39.77
C ALA A 242 -39.25 21.61 38.74
N LYS A 243 -39.27 22.94 38.81
CA LYS A 243 -38.47 23.82 37.94
C LYS A 243 -36.96 23.59 38.13
N LYS A 244 -36.49 23.42 39.37
CA LYS A 244 -35.08 23.07 39.64
C LYS A 244 -34.70 21.71 39.07
N ALA A 245 -35.58 20.71 39.17
CA ALA A 245 -35.35 19.38 38.60
C ALA A 245 -35.28 19.43 37.06
N LEU A 246 -36.18 20.21 36.43
CA LEU A 246 -36.22 20.42 34.99
C LEU A 246 -34.93 21.09 34.49
N ALA A 247 -34.46 22.15 35.16
CA ALA A 247 -33.19 22.82 34.82
C ALA A 247 -31.98 21.87 34.93
N LYS A 248 -31.94 20.98 35.94
CA LYS A 248 -30.90 19.95 36.06
C LYS A 248 -30.98 18.92 34.93
N ALA A 249 -32.19 18.53 34.51
CA ALA A 249 -32.38 17.62 33.39
C ALA A 249 -31.96 18.25 32.06
N GLU A 250 -32.29 19.52 31.82
CA GLU A 250 -31.86 20.28 30.64
C GLU A 250 -30.33 20.37 30.54
N LEU A 251 -29.63 20.65 31.64
CA LEU A 251 -28.17 20.67 31.67
C LEU A 251 -27.57 19.31 31.29
N ARG A 252 -28.15 18.21 31.80
CA ARG A 252 -27.73 16.85 31.44
C ARG A 252 -27.97 16.58 29.96
N ASN A 253 -29.12 16.96 29.42
CA ASN A 253 -29.44 16.81 28.00
C ASN A 253 -28.49 17.61 27.11
N GLU A 254 -28.14 18.84 27.50
CA GLU A 254 -27.18 19.65 26.75
C GLU A 254 -25.78 19.01 26.75
N LYS A 255 -25.34 18.46 27.89
CA LYS A 255 -24.07 17.72 27.98
C LYS A 255 -24.06 16.49 27.08
N LEU A 256 -25.16 15.72 27.07
CA LEU A 256 -25.32 14.57 26.18
C LEU A 256 -25.31 14.99 24.71
N ALA A 257 -26.02 16.07 24.34
CA ALA A 257 -26.04 16.59 22.98
C ALA A 257 -24.64 17.00 22.50
N ARG A 258 -23.83 17.64 23.35
CA ARG A 258 -22.42 17.98 23.03
C ARG A 258 -21.57 16.72 22.83
N LEU A 259 -21.71 15.71 23.68
CA LEU A 259 -20.99 14.44 23.54
C LEU A 259 -21.38 13.71 22.25
N LEU A 260 -22.67 13.72 21.92
CA LEU A 260 -23.21 13.12 20.70
C LEU A 260 -22.65 13.83 19.46
N GLY A 261 -22.62 15.17 19.44
CA GLY A 261 -21.98 15.95 18.38
C GLY A 261 -20.48 15.67 18.22
N VAL A 262 -19.73 15.48 19.32
CA VAL A 262 -18.32 15.07 19.26
C VAL A 262 -18.18 13.68 18.63
N GLN A 263 -19.06 12.74 18.96
CA GLN A 263 -19.04 11.41 18.36
C GLN A 263 -19.44 11.43 16.88
N GLU A 264 -20.41 12.25 16.47
CA GLU A 264 -20.77 12.43 15.06
C GLU A 264 -19.59 12.93 14.22
N ILE A 265 -18.82 13.90 14.73
CA ILE A 265 -17.61 14.40 14.06
C ILE A 265 -16.55 13.30 13.94
N LYS A 266 -16.32 12.52 15.00
CA LYS A 266 -15.41 11.36 14.96
C LYS A 266 -15.86 10.32 13.92
N ASN A 267 -17.15 9.99 13.91
CA ASN A 267 -17.72 9.05 12.96
C ASN A 267 -17.54 9.52 11.51
N LYS A 268 -17.82 10.79 11.24
CA LYS A 268 -17.59 11.38 9.92
C LYS A 268 -16.12 11.34 9.50
N THR A 269 -15.21 11.62 10.44
CA THR A 269 -13.76 11.56 10.19
C THR A 269 -13.29 10.14 9.88
N LEU A 270 -13.81 9.14 10.60
CA LEU A 270 -13.54 7.73 10.35
C LEU A 270 -14.11 7.30 9.00
N GLN A 271 -15.34 7.69 8.66
CA GLN A 271 -15.96 7.42 7.37
C GLN A 271 -15.15 8.00 6.20
N ASP A 272 -14.66 9.24 6.32
CA ASP A 272 -13.77 9.86 5.33
C ASP A 272 -12.42 9.14 5.24
N SER A 273 -11.94 8.52 6.31
CA SER A 273 -10.73 7.70 6.32
C SER A 273 -10.94 6.36 5.62
N VAL A 274 -12.06 5.68 5.88
CA VAL A 274 -12.44 4.43 5.23
C VAL A 274 -12.59 4.66 3.73
N LYS A 275 -13.32 5.70 3.31
CA LYS A 275 -13.49 6.04 1.89
C LYS A 275 -12.15 6.27 1.17
N ARG A 276 -11.21 6.98 1.81
CA ARG A 276 -9.86 7.17 1.27
C ARG A 276 -9.06 5.87 1.17
N MET A 277 -9.27 4.93 2.09
CA MET A 277 -8.64 3.62 2.04
C MET A 277 -9.25 2.74 0.94
N GLU A 278 -10.56 2.77 0.76
CA GLU A 278 -11.27 2.09 -0.33
C GLU A 278 -10.82 2.60 -1.70
N GLU A 279 -10.70 3.91 -1.88
CA GLU A 279 -10.18 4.52 -3.12
C GLU A 279 -8.76 4.01 -3.42
N LYS A 280 -7.86 3.99 -2.42
CA LYS A 280 -6.51 3.46 -2.58
C LYS A 280 -6.48 1.96 -2.87
N ALA A 281 -7.36 1.19 -2.24
CA ALA A 281 -7.47 -0.24 -2.51
C ALA A 281 -7.93 -0.49 -3.95
N SER A 282 -8.92 0.26 -4.43
CA SER A 282 -9.38 0.21 -5.84
C SER A 282 -8.26 0.59 -6.82
N ASP A 283 -7.48 1.63 -6.52
CA ASP A 283 -6.34 2.03 -7.34
C ASP A 283 -5.27 0.92 -7.40
N LEU A 284 -4.93 0.32 -6.25
CA LEU A 284 -3.98 -0.79 -6.17
C LEU A 284 -4.50 -2.06 -6.86
N GLU A 285 -5.80 -2.33 -6.80
CA GLU A 285 -6.44 -3.44 -7.52
C GLU A 285 -6.45 -3.20 -9.03
N ALA A 286 -6.64 -1.95 -9.48
CA ALA A 286 -6.53 -1.58 -10.89
C ALA A 286 -5.08 -1.74 -11.38
N GLU A 287 -4.08 -1.30 -10.60
CA GLU A 287 -2.67 -1.50 -10.90
C GLU A 287 -2.31 -2.99 -10.95
N ASN A 288 -2.77 -3.79 -9.98
CA ASN A 288 -2.58 -5.24 -9.99
C ASN A 288 -3.21 -5.90 -11.23
N ARG A 289 -4.41 -5.47 -11.65
CA ARG A 289 -5.04 -5.96 -12.88
C ARG A 289 -4.21 -5.63 -14.10
N MET A 290 -3.69 -4.41 -14.21
CA MET A 290 -2.80 -4.01 -15.32
C MET A 290 -1.50 -4.80 -15.32
N LEU A 291 -0.89 -5.05 -14.15
CA LEU A 291 0.33 -5.86 -14.04
C LEU A 291 0.08 -7.30 -14.47
N ARG A 292 -1.03 -7.91 -14.04
CA ARG A 292 -1.43 -9.26 -14.48
C ARG A 292 -1.67 -9.32 -15.99
N GLN A 293 -2.31 -8.30 -16.55
CA GLN A 293 -2.53 -8.20 -18.00
C GLN A 293 -1.21 -8.01 -18.77
N ALA A 294 -0.28 -7.20 -18.24
CA ALA A 294 1.05 -7.01 -18.82
C ALA A 294 1.86 -8.32 -18.82
N VAL A 295 1.81 -9.10 -17.73
CA VAL A 295 2.44 -10.43 -17.65
C VAL A 295 1.82 -11.41 -18.64
N ALA A 296 0.49 -11.42 -18.79
CA ALA A 296 -0.21 -12.26 -19.77
C ALA A 296 0.11 -11.90 -21.23
N SER A 297 0.53 -10.67 -21.51
CA SER A 297 0.93 -10.20 -22.84
C SER A 297 2.40 -10.45 -23.20
N ILE A 298 3.21 -11.01 -22.29
CA ILE A 298 4.57 -11.46 -22.59
C ILE A 298 4.48 -12.78 -23.39
N PRO A 299 5.08 -12.89 -24.60
CA PRO A 299 5.04 -14.12 -25.38
C PRO A 299 5.75 -15.25 -24.63
N SER A 300 5.08 -16.41 -24.52
CA SER A 300 5.67 -17.64 -23.99
C SER A 300 6.96 -17.98 -24.74
N VAL A 301 8.08 -17.96 -24.02
CA VAL A 301 9.33 -18.58 -24.45
C VAL A 301 9.15 -20.09 -24.32
N LYS A 302 8.95 -20.76 -25.46
CA LYS A 302 9.03 -22.23 -25.58
C LYS A 302 10.43 -22.68 -25.21
N SER A 303 10.55 -23.69 -24.33
CA SER A 303 11.53 -24.79 -24.35
C SER A 303 11.34 -25.67 -23.10
N PRO A 304 11.82 -26.93 -23.08
CA PRO A 304 11.54 -28.03 -24.00
C PRO A 304 10.92 -29.25 -23.28
N SER A 305 10.44 -30.18 -24.09
CA SER A 305 9.99 -31.53 -23.78
C SER A 305 10.78 -32.26 -22.66
N SER A 306 10.06 -32.93 -21.77
CA SER A 306 10.49 -34.23 -21.25
C SER A 306 9.29 -35.18 -21.21
N GLU A 307 9.48 -36.29 -21.90
CA GLU A 307 8.55 -37.40 -22.07
C GLU A 307 8.49 -38.32 -20.85
N ASN A 308 7.39 -39.06 -20.80
CA ASN A 308 7.13 -40.31 -20.08
C ASN A 308 6.64 -40.22 -18.63
N HIS A 309 5.32 -40.31 -18.46
CA HIS A 309 4.69 -41.56 -17.98
C HIS A 309 3.24 -41.67 -18.51
N ARG A 310 3.01 -42.63 -19.42
CA ARG A 310 1.74 -43.36 -19.61
C ARG A 310 1.71 -44.46 -18.52
N ALA A 311 0.60 -44.97 -17.99
CA ALA A 311 -0.83 -44.84 -18.21
C ALA A 311 -1.52 -45.29 -16.90
N HIS A 312 -2.78 -44.90 -16.69
CA HIS A 312 -3.86 -45.88 -16.50
C HIS A 312 -5.21 -45.21 -16.74
N ASP A 313 -5.88 -45.70 -17.79
CA ASP A 313 -7.31 -45.55 -18.05
C ASP A 313 -8.12 -46.17 -16.91
N LEU A 314 -9.16 -45.46 -16.46
CA LEU A 314 -10.46 -46.05 -16.15
C LEU A 314 -11.57 -45.08 -16.57
N GLN A 315 -12.55 -45.64 -17.27
CA GLN A 315 -13.64 -44.98 -17.98
C GLN A 315 -14.72 -44.37 -17.08
N ALA A 316 -15.43 -43.43 -17.72
CA ALA A 316 -16.71 -42.78 -17.41
C ALA A 316 -17.75 -43.57 -16.59
N THR A 317 -18.49 -42.88 -15.71
CA THR A 317 -19.88 -42.40 -15.99
C THR A 317 -20.42 -41.48 -14.87
N PRO A 318 -21.44 -40.63 -15.15
CA PRO A 318 -21.94 -39.56 -14.28
C PRO A 318 -23.22 -39.94 -13.52
N LEU A 319 -23.51 -39.28 -12.38
CA LEU A 319 -24.82 -39.05 -11.74
C LEU A 319 -24.55 -38.25 -10.45
N ASN A 320 -24.87 -36.96 -10.40
CA ASN A 320 -26.11 -36.32 -9.92
C ASN A 320 -26.30 -36.36 -8.39
N GLU A 321 -26.88 -35.27 -7.87
CA GLU A 321 -27.19 -34.90 -6.47
C GLU A 321 -26.08 -34.12 -5.75
N LYS A 322 -26.32 -32.98 -5.07
CA LYS A 322 -27.50 -32.12 -4.86
C LYS A 322 -26.95 -30.85 -4.17
N THR A 323 -27.43 -29.67 -4.59
CA THR A 323 -27.65 -28.39 -3.86
C THR A 323 -26.92 -28.23 -2.50
N THR A 324 -26.18 -27.15 -2.21
CA THR A 324 -26.73 -25.81 -1.94
C THR A 324 -25.63 -24.74 -1.83
N ASN A 325 -25.86 -23.59 -2.49
CA ASN A 325 -25.30 -22.31 -2.08
C ASN A 325 -25.79 -21.95 -0.67
N GLY A 326 -24.90 -21.45 0.20
CA GLY A 326 -25.28 -20.98 1.54
C GLY A 326 -24.26 -19.97 2.07
N ALA A 327 -24.71 -18.74 2.23
CA ALA A 327 -23.96 -17.59 2.70
C ALA A 327 -23.29 -17.80 4.07
N VAL A 328 -22.04 -17.37 4.18
CA VAL A 328 -21.38 -17.20 5.48
C VAL A 328 -21.94 -15.93 6.14
N LYS A 329 -22.79 -16.11 7.15
CA LYS A 329 -23.20 -15.05 8.08
C LYS A 329 -22.01 -14.70 9.00
N PRO A 330 -21.74 -13.42 9.28
CA PRO A 330 -20.85 -13.04 10.38
C PRO A 330 -21.58 -13.25 11.71
N VAL A 331 -20.91 -13.93 12.65
CA VAL A 331 -21.36 -14.08 14.03
C VAL A 331 -21.18 -12.74 14.75
N ILE A 332 -22.29 -12.10 15.08
CA ILE A 332 -22.38 -10.97 16.01
C ILE A 332 -22.39 -11.57 17.41
N VAL A 333 -21.41 -11.23 18.24
CA VAL A 333 -21.47 -11.51 19.68
C VAL A 333 -22.31 -10.41 20.32
N ASP A 334 -23.51 -10.80 20.74
CA ASP A 334 -24.42 -10.04 21.58
C ASP A 334 -23.85 -9.96 23.00
N ARG A 335 -23.83 -8.76 23.59
CA ARG A 335 -23.56 -8.52 25.01
C ARG A 335 -24.55 -7.48 25.51
N ASN A 336 -25.80 -7.88 25.61
CA ASN A 336 -26.75 -7.29 26.54
C ASN A 336 -26.81 -8.12 27.82
N GLY A 337 -26.37 -7.52 28.92
CA GLY A 337 -26.51 -8.03 30.28
C GLY A 337 -26.66 -6.85 31.23
N ASP A 338 -27.88 -6.35 31.31
CA ASP A 338 -28.44 -5.55 32.41
C ASP A 338 -28.81 -6.59 33.52
N ILE A 339 -28.75 -6.41 34.84
CA ILE A 339 -29.19 -5.32 35.71
C ILE A 339 -28.53 -5.57 37.09
N HIS A 340 -28.04 -4.52 37.78
CA HIS A 340 -28.47 -4.05 39.12
C HIS A 340 -27.39 -3.27 39.87
N ASP A 341 -27.79 -2.08 40.31
CA ASP A 341 -27.16 -1.24 41.32
C ASP A 341 -27.00 -1.98 42.66
N ASP A 342 -25.82 -1.84 43.29
CA ASP A 342 -25.74 -1.73 44.74
C ASP A 342 -24.54 -0.85 45.14
N ASP A 343 -24.77 -0.02 46.14
CA ASP A 343 -23.88 1.01 46.66
C ASP A 343 -22.81 0.42 47.61
N ASN A 344 -21.64 1.08 47.61
CA ASN A 344 -20.58 1.11 48.63
C ASN A 344 -19.27 0.32 48.40
N ALA A 345 -18.21 1.14 48.40
CA ALA A 345 -16.90 0.93 49.01
C ALA A 345 -15.83 0.08 48.28
N GLU A 346 -14.65 0.71 48.21
CA GLU A 346 -13.30 0.14 48.09
C GLU A 346 -12.74 -0.20 46.69
N LEU A 347 -11.86 0.67 46.20
CA LEU A 347 -10.64 0.28 45.47
C LEU A 347 -9.89 -0.77 46.32
N PRO A 348 -9.45 -1.91 45.74
CA PRO A 348 -8.04 -1.98 45.35
C PRO A 348 -7.76 -2.83 44.10
N GLY A 349 -6.66 -2.50 43.41
CA GLY A 349 -6.20 -3.21 42.21
C GLY A 349 -5.80 -4.67 42.47
N SER A 350 -6.27 -5.58 41.61
CA SER A 350 -5.71 -6.93 41.40
C SER A 350 -6.23 -7.66 40.16
N ASN A 351 -7.18 -7.09 39.40
CA ASN A 351 -7.70 -7.73 38.18
C ASN A 351 -6.74 -7.70 36.97
N ASP A 352 -5.73 -6.81 36.98
CA ASP A 352 -4.82 -6.67 35.83
C ASP A 352 -3.97 -7.92 35.61
N ALA A 353 -3.43 -8.56 36.66
CA ALA A 353 -2.55 -9.71 36.49
C ALA A 353 -3.27 -10.95 35.92
N GLU A 354 -4.54 -11.16 36.32
CA GLU A 354 -5.33 -12.29 35.85
C GLU A 354 -5.91 -12.06 34.45
N ALA A 355 -6.29 -10.81 34.14
CA ALA A 355 -6.68 -10.40 32.79
C ALA A 355 -5.50 -10.46 31.81
N GLU A 356 -4.31 -10.01 32.22
CA GLU A 356 -3.07 -10.10 31.44
C GLU A 356 -2.71 -11.57 31.17
N LYS A 357 -2.82 -12.44 32.18
CA LYS A 357 -2.58 -13.88 32.02
C LYS A 357 -3.57 -14.53 31.03
N GLN A 358 -4.84 -14.15 31.07
CA GLN A 358 -5.85 -14.62 30.10
C GLN A 358 -5.54 -14.13 28.68
N GLN A 359 -5.13 -12.87 28.51
CA GLN A 359 -4.72 -12.34 27.21
C GLN A 359 -3.49 -13.07 26.65
N GLN A 360 -2.51 -13.37 27.52
CA GLN A 360 -1.33 -14.15 27.14
C GLN A 360 -1.70 -15.57 26.71
N GLU A 361 -2.60 -16.24 27.42
CA GLU A 361 -3.06 -17.59 27.07
C GLU A 361 -3.87 -17.61 25.76
N LEU A 362 -4.71 -16.61 25.52
CA LEU A 362 -5.41 -16.43 24.25
C LEU A 362 -4.44 -16.23 23.08
N LEU A 363 -3.39 -15.43 23.26
CA LEU A 363 -2.38 -15.21 22.22
C LEU A 363 -1.64 -16.51 21.88
N ILE A 364 -1.24 -17.30 22.89
CA ILE A 364 -0.58 -18.60 22.71
C ILE A 364 -1.51 -19.59 22.00
N LYS A 365 -2.80 -19.55 22.31
CA LYS A 365 -3.83 -20.35 21.64
C LYS A 365 -3.97 -19.96 20.17
N CYS A 366 -4.02 -18.67 19.86
CA CYS A 366 -4.08 -18.15 18.48
C CYS A 366 -2.85 -18.52 17.62
N ILE A 367 -1.66 -18.63 18.22
CA ILE A 367 -0.47 -19.11 17.52
C ILE A 367 -0.57 -20.62 17.21
N SER A 368 -1.27 -21.36 18.06
CA SER A 368 -1.43 -22.82 17.95
C SER A 368 -2.64 -23.24 17.10
N GLU A 369 -3.62 -22.35 16.90
CA GLU A 369 -4.80 -22.58 16.06
C GLU A 369 -4.49 -22.31 14.57
N ASP A 370 -5.01 -23.17 13.69
CA ASP A 370 -4.81 -23.09 12.23
C ASP A 370 -5.57 -21.89 11.62
N LEU A 371 -5.06 -20.67 11.82
CA LEU A 371 -5.61 -19.43 11.27
C LEU A 371 -5.35 -19.25 9.75
N GLY A 372 -4.94 -20.33 9.07
CA GLY A 372 -4.73 -20.41 7.63
C GLY A 372 -3.26 -20.55 7.22
N PHE A 373 -3.04 -21.35 6.18
CA PHE A 373 -1.74 -21.57 5.55
C PHE A 373 -1.67 -20.80 4.23
N SER A 374 -0.58 -20.07 4.00
CA SER A 374 -0.21 -19.62 2.65
C SER A 374 1.04 -20.36 2.23
N THR A 375 0.98 -21.13 1.13
CA THR A 375 2.12 -21.89 0.59
C THR A 375 2.83 -22.81 1.61
N GLY A 376 2.07 -23.44 2.51
CA GLY A 376 2.62 -24.34 3.53
C GLY A 376 3.30 -23.66 4.72
N ARG A 377 3.09 -22.35 4.94
CA ARG A 377 3.58 -21.62 6.13
C ARG A 377 2.42 -21.11 7.00
N PRO A 378 2.45 -21.28 8.33
CA PRO A 378 1.42 -20.79 9.24
C PRO A 378 1.49 -19.27 9.32
N ILE A 379 0.43 -18.60 8.84
CA ILE A 379 0.40 -17.14 8.67
C ILE A 379 0.46 -16.43 10.04
N ALA A 380 -0.25 -16.96 11.04
CA ALA A 380 -0.29 -16.38 12.38
C ALA A 380 1.08 -16.38 13.06
N ALA A 381 1.79 -17.51 13.04
CA ALA A 381 3.13 -17.62 13.62
C ALA A 381 4.14 -16.68 12.94
N TYR A 382 4.09 -16.56 11.60
CA TYR A 382 4.98 -15.67 10.85
C TYR A 382 4.70 -14.18 11.12
N LEU A 383 3.42 -13.78 11.16
CA LEU A 383 3.05 -12.39 11.44
C LEU A 383 3.44 -11.97 12.86
N ILE A 384 3.17 -12.83 13.84
CA ILE A 384 3.50 -12.57 15.24
C ILE A 384 5.02 -12.46 15.42
N TYR A 385 5.80 -13.38 14.83
CA TYR A 385 7.26 -13.27 14.82
C TYR A 385 7.74 -11.93 14.24
N ARG A 386 7.17 -11.50 13.10
CA ARG A 386 7.55 -10.24 12.45
C ARG A 386 7.18 -9.01 13.30
N CYS A 387 6.06 -9.05 14.01
CA CYS A 387 5.67 -8.02 14.97
C CYS A 387 6.63 -7.94 16.15
N LEU A 388 7.05 -9.08 16.71
CA LEU A 388 8.01 -9.14 17.81
C LEU A 388 9.37 -8.55 17.44
N VAL A 389 9.84 -8.81 16.21
CA VAL A 389 11.07 -8.19 15.68
C VAL A 389 10.89 -6.69 15.47
N HIS A 390 9.76 -6.26 14.88
CA HIS A 390 9.51 -4.85 14.60
C HIS A 390 9.44 -3.98 15.86
N TRP A 391 8.84 -4.51 16.93
CA TRP A 391 8.74 -3.82 18.21
C TRP A 391 9.98 -3.95 19.10
N ARG A 392 11.06 -4.57 18.60
CA ARG A 392 12.30 -4.79 19.37
C ARG A 392 12.04 -5.47 20.73
N SER A 393 11.02 -6.31 20.80
CA SER A 393 10.69 -7.06 22.02
C SER A 393 11.82 -8.03 22.44
N PHE A 394 12.76 -8.31 21.53
CA PHE A 394 14.00 -9.03 21.80
C PHE A 394 15.08 -8.20 22.52
N GLU A 395 14.94 -6.87 22.60
CA GLU A 395 15.82 -5.94 23.32
C GLU A 395 15.36 -5.69 24.77
N GLU A 396 14.15 -6.12 25.15
CA GLU A 396 13.63 -6.07 26.53
C GLU A 396 13.97 -7.34 27.33
N ASP A 397 13.82 -7.29 28.66
CA ASP A 397 14.11 -8.41 29.56
C ASP A 397 13.31 -9.66 29.16
N ARG A 398 14.01 -10.80 28.99
CA ARG A 398 13.37 -12.06 28.60
C ARG A 398 12.38 -12.49 29.69
N THR A 399 11.10 -12.47 29.34
CA THR A 399 10.04 -13.02 30.19
C THR A 399 9.78 -14.48 29.83
N THR A 400 9.34 -15.27 30.82
CA THR A 400 8.99 -16.70 30.61
C THR A 400 7.86 -16.88 29.58
N VAL A 401 7.00 -15.87 29.42
CA VAL A 401 5.94 -15.82 28.40
C VAL A 401 6.52 -15.68 27.00
N PHE A 402 7.56 -14.86 26.85
CA PHE A 402 8.26 -14.66 25.58
C PHE A 402 8.92 -15.96 25.08
N ASP A 403 9.62 -16.69 25.96
CA ASP A 403 10.22 -17.97 25.62
C ASP A 403 9.16 -19.00 25.19
N ARG A 404 8.00 -19.01 25.86
CA ARG A 404 6.87 -19.89 25.52
C ARG A 404 6.25 -19.53 24.17
N ILE A 405 6.17 -18.25 23.81
CA ILE A 405 5.71 -17.78 22.49
C ILE A 405 6.71 -18.20 21.40
N ILE A 406 8.01 -17.98 21.61
CA ILE A 406 9.05 -18.39 20.66
C ILE A 406 9.03 -19.89 20.45
N GLN A 407 8.96 -20.68 21.53
CA GLN A 407 8.91 -22.14 21.43
C GLN A 407 7.70 -22.62 20.61
N LYS A 408 6.54 -21.96 20.74
CA LYS A 408 5.33 -22.27 19.96
C LYS A 408 5.45 -21.87 18.50
N ILE A 409 6.05 -20.72 18.21
CA ILE A 409 6.35 -20.28 16.85
C ILE A 409 7.34 -21.26 16.18
N SER A 410 8.43 -21.62 16.88
CA SER A 410 9.42 -22.57 16.38
C SER A 410 8.80 -23.96 16.12
N ALA A 411 7.99 -24.48 17.05
CA ALA A 411 7.31 -25.76 16.85
C ALA A 411 6.32 -25.73 15.67
N ALA A 412 5.55 -24.64 15.49
CA ALA A 412 4.63 -24.49 14.37
C ALA A 412 5.37 -24.40 13.02
N ILE A 413 6.61 -23.92 13.03
CA ILE A 413 7.47 -23.80 11.85
C ILE A 413 8.22 -25.12 11.57
N GLU A 414 8.72 -25.82 12.59
CA GLU A 414 9.40 -27.11 12.46
C GLU A 414 8.48 -28.19 11.88
N VAL A 415 7.19 -28.19 12.27
CA VAL A 415 6.18 -29.09 11.68
C VAL A 415 6.01 -28.83 10.17
N CYS A 416 6.30 -27.62 9.68
CA CYS A 416 6.26 -27.29 8.25
C CYS A 416 7.53 -27.69 7.48
N ASP A 417 8.70 -27.70 8.13
CA ASP A 417 9.97 -28.10 7.50
C ASP A 417 10.01 -29.61 7.17
N ILE A 418 9.18 -30.43 7.84
CA ILE A 418 9.02 -31.87 7.53
C ILE A 418 8.26 -32.09 6.21
N TYR A 419 7.37 -31.16 5.80
CA TYR A 419 6.61 -31.26 4.56
C TYR A 419 7.27 -30.57 3.35
N ASN A 420 8.16 -29.61 3.59
CA ASN A 420 8.91 -28.92 2.54
C ASN A 420 10.41 -29.17 2.75
N GLY A 421 10.91 -30.24 2.13
CA GLY A 421 12.31 -30.63 2.19
C GLY A 421 13.27 -29.45 2.03
N THR A 422 14.09 -29.27 3.07
CA THR A 422 15.37 -28.54 3.11
C THR A 422 15.46 -27.33 2.18
N HIS A 423 15.26 -26.11 2.70
CA HIS A 423 16.13 -24.97 2.34
C HIS A 423 15.92 -23.74 3.25
N ASN A 424 16.99 -23.47 4.00
CA ASN A 424 17.59 -22.14 4.20
C ASN A 424 17.00 -21.20 5.27
N TRP A 425 17.35 -21.48 6.53
CA TRP A 425 17.28 -20.54 7.65
C TRP A 425 18.38 -19.47 7.66
N HIS A 426 19.33 -19.51 6.71
CA HIS A 426 20.53 -18.67 6.75
C HIS A 426 20.36 -17.23 6.25
N PHE A 427 19.14 -16.78 5.91
CA PHE A 427 18.88 -15.46 5.31
C PHE A 427 18.07 -14.49 6.18
N LEU A 428 17.81 -14.80 7.46
CA LEU A 428 17.03 -13.96 8.36
C LEU A 428 17.83 -13.39 9.55
N TRP A 429 19.15 -13.48 9.51
CA TRP A 429 20.06 -12.96 10.55
C TRP A 429 21.06 -11.91 10.01
N THR A 430 20.56 -10.99 9.18
CA THR A 430 21.16 -9.68 8.86
C THR A 430 20.03 -8.70 8.58
#